data_AF-A0A9P4HVR8-F1
#
_entry.id   AF-A0A9P4HVR8-F1
#
_cell.length_a   1.000
_cell.length_b   1.000
_cell.length_c   1.000
_cell.angle_alpha   90.00
_cell.angle_beta   90.00
_cell.angle_gamma   90.00
#
_symmetry.space_group_name_H-M   'P 1'
#
loop_
_entity.id
_entity.type
_entity.pdbx_description
1 polymer ?
#
loop_
_entity_poly.entity_id
_entity_poly.type
_entity_poly.pdbx_seq_one_letter_code
_entity_poly.pdbx_strand_id
1 'polypeptide(L)'
;MTADTSSTSTSLPQPFDTSLGSNFTSPGCPTFFNDFLANSTFQSCVPLSLLLQTSSGFFQDTASVVRTTQVLDASCNVNVAACASLMDYYATEITKDDNCGPDYHMNNPTVVEAYEGLVAYQPVYQAGCLKAPSGSYCFANAITNASSPTDSYPYYLPLGVALPGGSRPTCNSCLKMTMNALWGYTSNSTQPISQTYSDAASQVNINCGPTFINGTNAVSRSGASVASGPSGLSTAVALLAILAVLFT
;
A
#
# COMPACT_ATOMS: atom_id res chain seq x y z
N MET A 1 43.48 -20.75 -16.05
CA MET A 1 42.77 -20.03 -14.97
C MET A 1 41.39 -19.71 -15.50
N THR A 2 40.42 -20.57 -15.27
CA THR A 2 39.02 -20.35 -15.62
C THR A 2 38.45 -19.39 -14.59
N ALA A 3 38.05 -18.20 -15.04
CA ALA A 3 37.35 -17.23 -14.21
C ALA A 3 35.95 -17.78 -13.92
N ASP A 4 35.74 -18.19 -12.67
CA ASP A 4 34.42 -18.49 -12.16
C ASP A 4 33.64 -17.19 -12.11
N THR A 5 32.69 -17.03 -13.03
CA THR A 5 31.75 -15.91 -13.01
C THR A 5 30.69 -16.26 -11.98
N SER A 6 31.05 -16.13 -10.70
CA SER A 6 30.09 -16.14 -9.60
C SER A 6 29.14 -14.97 -9.81
N SER A 7 28.05 -15.23 -10.52
CA SER A 7 26.86 -14.41 -10.47
C SER A 7 26.35 -14.49 -9.04
N THR A 8 26.72 -13.51 -8.22
CA THR A 8 26.07 -13.32 -6.93
C THR A 8 24.65 -12.85 -7.23
N SER A 9 23.75 -13.79 -7.56
CA SER A 9 22.31 -13.56 -7.41
C SER A 9 22.12 -13.23 -5.94
N THR A 10 22.12 -11.95 -5.59
CA THR A 10 21.78 -11.54 -4.24
C THR A 10 20.30 -11.94 -4.09
N SER A 11 20.00 -12.90 -3.22
CA SER A 11 18.62 -13.32 -2.97
C SER A 11 17.81 -12.10 -2.55
N LEU A 12 16.61 -11.94 -3.09
CA LEU A 12 15.71 -10.86 -2.67
C LEU A 12 15.44 -10.96 -1.16
N PRO A 13 15.39 -9.82 -0.44
CA PRO A 13 15.11 -9.82 0.98
C PRO A 13 13.71 -10.40 1.26
N GLN A 14 13.55 -10.99 2.44
CA GLN A 14 12.29 -11.56 2.90
C GLN A 14 11.84 -10.87 4.19
N PRO A 15 10.52 -10.70 4.39
CA PRO A 15 10.01 -10.27 5.68
C PRO A 15 10.43 -11.21 6.80
N PHE A 16 10.64 -10.67 8.00
CA PHE A 16 11.00 -11.45 9.17
C PHE A 16 12.19 -12.40 8.92
N ASP A 17 13.23 -11.89 8.24
CA ASP A 17 14.45 -12.64 7.88
C ASP A 17 15.43 -12.85 9.05
N THR A 18 15.03 -12.41 10.24
CA THR A 18 15.70 -12.71 11.51
C THR A 18 14.86 -13.69 12.34
N SER A 19 15.36 -14.05 13.52
CA SER A 19 14.56 -14.79 14.51
C SER A 19 13.23 -14.06 14.81
N LEU A 20 12.10 -14.77 14.72
CA LEU A 20 10.76 -14.29 15.13
C LEU A 20 10.65 -14.03 16.64
N GLY A 21 11.64 -14.46 17.42
CA GLY A 21 11.57 -14.49 18.88
C GLY A 21 10.75 -15.69 19.41
N SER A 22 10.61 -15.75 20.73
CA SER A 22 9.89 -16.82 21.43
C SER A 22 8.73 -16.31 22.28
N ASN A 23 8.42 -15.02 22.17
CA ASN A 23 7.40 -14.37 22.99
C ASN A 23 6.02 -14.48 22.34
N PHE A 24 5.53 -15.71 22.15
CA PHE A 24 4.19 -15.97 21.63
C PHE A 24 3.36 -16.68 22.70
N THR A 25 2.12 -16.23 22.83
CA THR A 25 1.12 -16.76 23.76
C THR A 25 0.39 -17.92 23.11
N SER A 26 0.02 -17.77 21.84
CA SER A 26 -0.56 -18.84 21.06
C SER A 26 0.55 -19.73 20.48
N PRO A 27 0.51 -21.06 20.73
CA PRO A 27 1.44 -21.99 20.10
C PRO A 27 1.23 -22.08 18.58
N GLY A 28 0.05 -21.70 18.06
CA GLY A 28 -0.24 -21.69 16.63
C GLY A 28 0.40 -20.52 15.90
N CYS A 29 0.71 -19.42 16.58
CA CYS A 29 1.26 -18.22 15.96
C CYS A 29 2.61 -18.42 15.25
N PRO A 30 3.65 -19.01 15.89
CA PRO A 30 4.90 -19.26 15.19
C PRO A 30 4.74 -20.23 14.01
N THR A 31 3.83 -21.21 14.09
CA THR A 31 3.52 -22.09 12.96
C THR A 31 2.91 -21.31 11.80
N PHE A 32 1.92 -20.46 12.08
CA PHE A 32 1.30 -19.60 11.07
C PHE A 32 2.32 -18.71 10.36
N PHE A 33 3.24 -18.08 11.11
CA PHE A 33 4.34 -17.31 10.53
C PHE A 33 5.22 -18.15 9.62
N ASN A 34 5.68 -19.31 10.08
CA ASN A 34 6.52 -20.20 9.27
C ASN A 34 5.79 -20.63 7.98
N ASP A 35 4.49 -20.92 8.06
CA ASP A 35 3.70 -21.38 6.93
C ASP A 35 3.54 -20.30 5.85
N PHE A 36 3.18 -19.07 6.21
CA PHE A 36 3.03 -18.01 5.21
C PHE A 36 4.38 -17.53 4.67
N LEU A 37 5.43 -17.47 5.51
CA LEU A 37 6.77 -17.10 5.08
C LEU A 37 7.40 -18.14 4.15
N ALA A 38 7.06 -19.42 4.30
CA ALA A 38 7.48 -20.50 3.41
C ALA A 38 6.64 -20.59 2.13
N ASN A 39 5.51 -19.88 2.04
CA ASN A 39 4.64 -19.93 0.88
C ASN A 39 5.29 -19.25 -0.34
N SER A 40 5.52 -20.00 -1.42
CA SER A 40 6.19 -19.49 -2.62
C SER A 40 5.42 -18.37 -3.33
N THR A 41 4.09 -18.35 -3.24
CA THR A 41 3.28 -17.26 -3.81
C THR A 41 3.49 -15.99 -2.99
N PHE A 42 3.50 -16.09 -1.66
CA PHE A 42 3.81 -14.98 -0.77
C PHE A 42 5.21 -14.41 -1.03
N GLN A 43 6.23 -15.27 -1.13
CA GLN A 43 7.61 -14.85 -1.42
C GLN A 43 7.71 -14.14 -2.79
N SER A 44 6.95 -14.61 -3.80
CA SER A 44 6.93 -13.99 -5.13
C SER A 44 6.31 -12.59 -5.16
N CYS A 45 5.52 -12.24 -4.14
CA CYS A 45 4.88 -10.92 -4.03
C CYS A 45 5.83 -9.82 -3.53
N VAL A 46 6.99 -10.18 -2.96
CA VAL A 46 8.02 -9.27 -2.43
C VAL A 46 7.39 -8.07 -1.70
N PRO A 47 6.64 -8.32 -0.62
CA PRO A 47 5.75 -7.32 -0.01
C PRO A 47 6.55 -6.20 0.66
N LEU A 48 6.73 -5.10 -0.06
CA LEU A 48 7.46 -3.92 0.43
C LEU A 48 6.91 -3.43 1.79
N SER A 49 5.59 -3.53 2.00
CA SER A 49 4.93 -3.19 3.27
C SER A 49 5.49 -3.93 4.47
N LEU A 50 5.82 -5.21 4.32
CA LEU A 50 6.42 -6.02 5.38
C LEU A 50 7.94 -5.83 5.44
N LEU A 51 8.60 -5.71 4.29
CA LEU A 51 10.06 -5.50 4.23
C LEU A 51 10.49 -4.21 4.95
N LEU A 52 9.70 -3.14 4.85
CA LEU A 52 10.00 -1.83 5.42
C LEU A 52 10.22 -1.81 6.94
N GLN A 53 9.66 -2.77 7.68
CA GLN A 53 9.77 -2.83 9.14
C GLN A 53 10.43 -4.10 9.66
N THR A 54 10.46 -5.18 8.86
CA THR A 54 10.75 -6.52 9.39
C THR A 54 11.92 -7.23 8.70
N SER A 55 12.51 -6.63 7.65
CA SER A 55 13.59 -7.27 6.88
C SER A 55 14.93 -6.58 7.11
N SER A 56 15.81 -7.26 7.84
CA SER A 56 17.19 -6.85 8.02
C SER A 56 17.98 -6.86 6.71
N GLY A 57 17.66 -7.75 5.77
CA GLY A 57 18.22 -7.77 4.43
C GLY A 57 17.82 -6.53 3.63
N PHE A 58 16.54 -6.15 3.68
CA PHE A 58 16.09 -4.94 2.99
C PHE A 58 16.73 -3.69 3.59
N PHE A 59 16.88 -3.60 4.91
CA PHE A 59 17.58 -2.49 5.55
C PHE A 59 19.01 -2.33 5.05
N GLN A 60 19.72 -3.43 4.84
CA GLN A 60 21.06 -3.41 4.23
C GLN A 60 21.01 -2.94 2.77
N ASP A 61 20.00 -3.37 2.01
CA ASP A 61 19.81 -2.96 0.61
C ASP A 61 19.52 -1.46 0.48
N THR A 62 18.87 -0.83 1.46
CA THR A 62 18.57 0.62 1.45
C THR A 62 19.81 1.52 1.47
N ALA A 63 20.98 0.98 1.84
CA ALA A 63 22.25 1.72 1.72
C ALA A 63 22.73 1.85 0.25
N SER A 64 22.07 1.18 -0.70
CA SER A 64 22.44 1.20 -2.12
C SER A 64 21.22 1.44 -3.00
N VAL A 65 21.25 2.52 -3.78
CA VAL A 65 20.17 2.83 -4.74
C VAL A 65 19.96 1.70 -5.75
N VAL A 66 21.03 1.00 -6.14
CA VAL A 66 20.97 -0.12 -7.08
C VAL A 66 20.26 -1.31 -6.45
N ARG A 67 20.66 -1.72 -5.23
CA ARG A 67 20.03 -2.86 -4.54
C ARG A 67 18.57 -2.55 -4.20
N THR A 68 18.29 -1.35 -3.69
CA THR A 68 16.93 -0.89 -3.44
C THR A 68 16.07 -0.95 -4.71
N THR A 69 16.62 -0.49 -5.84
CA THR A 69 15.92 -0.54 -7.14
C THR A 69 15.66 -1.97 -7.59
N GLN A 70 16.59 -2.91 -7.38
CA GLN A 70 16.37 -4.32 -7.71
C GLN A 70 15.20 -4.93 -6.91
N VAL A 71 15.09 -4.60 -5.62
CA VAL A 71 13.96 -5.04 -4.78
C VAL A 71 12.65 -4.42 -5.27
N LEU A 72 12.66 -3.12 -5.61
CA LEU A 72 11.48 -2.44 -6.15
C LEU A 72 11.08 -2.98 -7.52
N ASP A 73 12.02 -3.28 -8.41
CA ASP A 73 11.71 -3.90 -9.71
C ASP A 73 11.05 -5.27 -9.53
N ALA A 74 11.51 -6.06 -8.56
CA ALA A 74 10.88 -7.33 -8.22
C ALA A 74 9.47 -7.13 -7.64
N SER A 75 9.32 -6.23 -6.65
CA SER A 75 8.04 -5.94 -5.99
C SER A 75 7.02 -5.34 -6.95
N CYS A 76 7.42 -4.42 -7.83
CA CYS A 76 6.53 -3.68 -8.72
C CYS A 76 6.11 -4.44 -9.98
N ASN A 77 6.74 -5.58 -10.28
CA ASN A 77 6.45 -6.40 -11.46
C ASN A 77 5.66 -7.69 -11.13
N VAL A 78 4.92 -7.68 -10.01
CA VAL A 78 4.08 -8.82 -9.57
C VAL A 78 2.63 -8.68 -10.05
N ASN A 79 1.86 -9.76 -9.94
CA ASN A 79 0.40 -9.69 -10.04
C ASN A 79 -0.17 -9.07 -8.76
N VAL A 80 -0.28 -7.75 -8.73
CA VAL A 80 -0.71 -7.00 -7.54
C VAL A 80 -2.10 -7.42 -7.04
N ALA A 81 -3.03 -7.80 -7.92
CA ALA A 81 -4.37 -8.22 -7.49
C ALA A 81 -4.34 -9.57 -6.75
N ALA A 82 -3.56 -10.53 -7.26
CA ALA A 82 -3.37 -11.82 -6.60
C ALA A 82 -2.63 -11.67 -5.28
N CYS A 83 -1.56 -10.86 -5.26
CA CYS A 83 -0.80 -10.58 -4.05
C CYS A 83 -1.62 -9.83 -3.00
N ALA A 84 -2.40 -8.81 -3.39
CA ALA A 84 -3.27 -8.10 -2.45
C ALA A 84 -4.30 -9.05 -1.82
N SER A 85 -4.94 -9.90 -2.63
CA SER A 85 -5.90 -10.90 -2.12
C SER A 85 -5.25 -11.89 -1.14
N LEU A 86 -4.00 -12.30 -1.41
CA LEU A 86 -3.24 -13.19 -0.52
C LEU A 86 -2.86 -12.50 0.79
N MET A 87 -2.43 -11.23 0.73
CA MET A 87 -2.10 -10.45 1.93
C MET A 87 -3.35 -10.17 2.78
N ASP A 88 -4.49 -9.87 2.16
CA ASP A 88 -5.78 -9.71 2.85
C ASP A 88 -6.23 -11.01 3.53
N TYR A 89 -6.01 -12.15 2.88
CA TYR A 89 -6.23 -13.47 3.48
C TYR A 89 -5.38 -13.63 4.75
N TYR A 90 -4.07 -13.43 4.68
CA TYR A 90 -3.20 -13.56 5.85
C TYR A 90 -3.50 -12.51 6.93
N ALA A 91 -3.88 -11.29 6.56
CA ALA A 91 -4.32 -10.26 7.51
C ALA A 91 -5.58 -10.67 8.27
N THR A 92 -6.46 -11.44 7.63
CA THR A 92 -7.63 -12.01 8.30
C THR A 92 -7.22 -13.16 9.21
N GLU A 93 -6.44 -14.11 8.68
CA GLU A 93 -6.03 -15.32 9.41
C GLU A 93 -5.19 -15.00 10.65
N ILE A 94 -4.30 -14.01 10.61
CA ILE A 94 -3.41 -13.67 11.73
C ILE A 94 -4.19 -13.24 12.99
N THR A 95 -5.41 -12.71 12.82
CA THR A 95 -6.26 -12.26 13.94
C THR A 95 -7.06 -13.39 14.59
N LYS A 96 -7.04 -14.60 14.03
CA LYS A 96 -7.79 -15.74 14.58
C LYS A 96 -7.09 -16.38 15.77
N ASP A 97 -7.88 -16.87 16.72
CA ASP A 97 -7.38 -17.48 17.96
C ASP A 97 -6.43 -18.65 17.73
N ASP A 98 -6.73 -19.51 16.74
CA ASP A 98 -5.91 -20.67 16.38
C ASP A 98 -4.54 -20.29 15.80
N ASN A 99 -4.40 -19.06 15.29
CA ASN A 99 -3.16 -18.50 14.76
C ASN A 99 -2.54 -17.57 15.80
N CYS A 100 -2.60 -16.25 15.59
CA CYS A 100 -1.97 -15.25 16.45
C CYS A 100 -2.99 -14.38 17.21
N GLY A 101 -4.28 -14.72 17.24
CA GLY A 101 -5.34 -13.92 17.86
C GLY A 101 -5.01 -13.41 19.28
N PRO A 102 -4.61 -14.28 20.23
CA PRO A 102 -4.24 -13.83 21.58
C PRO A 102 -3.07 -12.85 21.58
N ASP A 103 -2.06 -13.09 20.74
CA ASP A 103 -0.88 -12.25 20.61
C ASP A 103 -1.22 -10.91 19.94
N TYR A 104 -2.10 -10.91 18.94
CA TYR A 104 -2.62 -9.71 18.30
C TYR A 104 -3.38 -8.84 19.30
N HIS A 105 -4.29 -9.43 20.09
CA HIS A 105 -5.08 -8.69 21.08
C HIS A 105 -4.23 -8.15 22.25
N MET A 106 -3.09 -8.77 22.53
CA MET A 106 -2.13 -8.27 23.52
C MET A 106 -1.10 -7.30 22.95
N ASN A 107 -1.26 -6.86 21.70
CA ASN A 107 -0.34 -5.97 20.99
C ASN A 107 1.10 -6.51 20.97
N ASN A 108 1.25 -7.81 20.72
CA ASN A 108 2.55 -8.39 20.45
C ASN A 108 3.19 -7.66 19.24
N PRO A 109 4.37 -7.03 19.40
CA PRO A 109 4.94 -6.19 18.35
C PRO A 109 5.13 -6.91 17.01
N THR A 110 5.64 -8.14 17.03
CA THR A 110 5.86 -8.94 15.81
C THR A 110 4.54 -9.24 15.09
N VAL A 111 3.48 -9.54 15.84
CA VAL A 111 2.16 -9.83 15.26
C VAL A 111 1.47 -8.57 14.74
N VAL A 112 1.57 -7.46 15.47
CA VAL A 112 1.01 -6.17 15.03
C VAL A 112 1.73 -5.66 13.79
N GLU A 113 3.06 -5.69 13.74
CA GLU A 113 3.85 -5.30 12.57
C GLU A 113 3.51 -6.17 11.34
N ALA A 114 3.31 -7.48 11.53
CA ALA A 114 2.85 -8.37 10.47
C ALA A 114 1.46 -7.99 9.99
N TYR A 115 0.51 -7.81 10.90
CA TYR A 115 -0.86 -7.41 10.56
C TYR A 115 -0.89 -6.09 9.79
N GLU A 116 -0.21 -5.06 10.29
CA GLU A 116 -0.14 -3.74 9.65
C GLU A 116 0.50 -3.83 8.27
N GLY A 117 1.61 -4.55 8.13
CA GLY A 117 2.27 -4.75 6.84
C GLY A 117 1.41 -5.55 5.84
N LEU A 118 0.62 -6.52 6.31
CA LEU A 118 -0.31 -7.27 5.46
C LEU A 118 -1.46 -6.36 4.96
N VAL A 119 -2.12 -5.64 5.86
CA VAL A 119 -3.22 -4.72 5.53
C VAL A 119 -2.76 -3.57 4.64
N ALA A 120 -1.54 -3.07 4.86
CA ALA A 120 -0.97 -1.95 4.13
C ALA A 120 -0.29 -2.36 2.80
N TYR A 121 -0.38 -3.62 2.37
CA TYR A 121 0.28 -4.09 1.15
C TYR A 121 -0.02 -3.21 -0.06
N GLN A 122 -1.30 -2.95 -0.32
CA GLN A 122 -1.71 -2.19 -1.50
C GLN A 122 -1.29 -0.70 -1.45
N PRO A 123 -1.53 0.07 -0.37
CA PRO A 123 -1.08 1.46 -0.32
C PRO A 123 0.45 1.59 -0.39
N VAL A 124 1.20 0.70 0.25
CA VAL A 124 2.67 0.72 0.16
C VAL A 124 3.15 0.33 -1.24
N TYR A 125 2.56 -0.68 -1.87
CA TYR A 125 2.87 -1.04 -3.26
C TYR A 125 2.68 0.16 -4.19
N GLN A 126 1.52 0.83 -4.11
CA GLN A 126 1.24 2.00 -4.95
C GLN A 126 2.26 3.11 -4.72
N ALA A 127 2.56 3.44 -3.47
CA ALA A 127 3.54 4.47 -3.15
C ALA A 127 4.97 4.10 -3.60
N GLY A 128 5.41 2.87 -3.30
CA GLY A 128 6.75 2.37 -3.58
C GLY A 128 7.06 2.28 -5.08
N CYS A 129 6.06 1.94 -5.89
CA CYS A 129 6.20 1.78 -7.33
C CYS A 129 6.09 3.08 -8.14
N LEU A 130 5.86 4.22 -7.50
CA LEU A 130 5.90 5.51 -8.17
C LEU A 130 7.29 5.81 -8.71
N LYS A 131 7.34 6.23 -9.98
CA LYS A 131 8.57 6.68 -10.65
C LYS A 131 8.53 8.18 -10.88
N ALA A 132 9.68 8.82 -10.69
CA ALA A 132 9.91 10.19 -11.12
C ALA A 132 9.92 10.28 -12.65
N PRO A 133 9.79 11.48 -13.25
CA PRO A 133 9.92 11.66 -14.69
C PRO A 133 11.25 11.17 -15.29
N SER A 134 12.31 11.09 -14.47
CA SER A 134 13.60 10.50 -14.85
C SER A 134 13.58 8.98 -15.00
N GLY A 135 12.49 8.31 -14.60
CA GLY A 135 12.35 6.85 -14.59
C GLY A 135 12.82 6.16 -13.30
N SER A 136 13.47 6.90 -12.40
CA SER A 136 13.91 6.38 -11.09
C SER A 136 12.73 6.22 -10.13
N TYR A 137 12.73 5.19 -9.28
CA TYR A 137 11.71 5.06 -8.23
C TYR A 137 11.83 6.20 -7.22
N CYS A 138 10.68 6.79 -6.88
CA CYS A 138 10.58 7.82 -5.86
C CYS A 138 11.04 7.30 -4.49
N PHE A 139 10.67 6.06 -4.14
CA PHE A 139 11.11 5.46 -2.88
C PHE A 139 12.62 5.26 -2.82
N ALA A 140 13.24 4.72 -3.89
CA ALA A 140 14.68 4.53 -3.94
C ALA A 140 15.43 5.85 -3.75
N ASN A 141 15.00 6.91 -4.44
CA ASN A 141 15.59 8.25 -4.26
C ASN A 141 15.40 8.76 -2.83
N ALA A 142 14.23 8.57 -2.23
CA ALA A 142 13.91 9.02 -0.89
C ALA A 142 14.72 8.30 0.20
N ILE A 143 14.74 6.97 0.19
CA ILE A 143 15.39 6.16 1.23
C ILE A 143 16.92 6.25 1.17
N THR A 144 17.48 6.47 -0.02
CA THR A 144 18.94 6.62 -0.20
C THR A 144 19.42 8.07 -0.11
N ASN A 145 18.51 9.04 0.12
CA ASN A 145 18.88 10.45 0.25
C ASN A 145 19.50 10.74 1.61
N ALA A 146 20.82 10.55 1.74
CA ALA A 146 21.56 10.83 2.96
C ALA A 146 21.50 12.31 3.40
N SER A 147 21.15 13.25 2.49
CA SER A 147 21.02 14.67 2.83
C SER A 147 19.64 15.03 3.41
N SER A 148 18.63 14.19 3.20
CA SER A 148 17.29 14.35 3.77
C SER A 148 16.71 12.98 4.15
N PRO A 149 17.12 12.41 5.30
CA PRO A 149 16.62 11.11 5.75
C PRO A 149 15.10 11.05 5.92
N THR A 150 14.48 12.21 6.17
CA THR A 150 13.02 12.34 6.34
C THR A 150 12.23 12.12 5.05
N ASP A 151 12.88 12.09 3.88
CA ASP A 151 12.22 11.85 2.59
C ASP A 151 11.54 10.47 2.55
N SER A 152 12.05 9.50 3.31
CA SER A 152 11.52 8.14 3.38
C SER A 152 10.32 7.98 4.32
N TYR A 153 10.15 8.87 5.30
CA TYR A 153 9.13 8.71 6.35
C TYR A 153 7.69 8.64 5.83
N PRO A 154 7.28 9.37 4.76
CA PRO A 154 5.95 9.23 4.18
C PRO A 154 5.56 7.80 3.79
N TYR A 155 6.53 6.94 3.47
CA TYR A 155 6.28 5.55 3.06
C TYR A 155 5.91 4.63 4.23
N TYR A 156 6.12 5.08 5.48
CA TYR A 156 5.76 4.36 6.70
C TYR A 156 4.36 4.76 7.22
N LEU A 157 3.78 5.87 6.74
CA LEU A 157 2.42 6.28 7.09
C LEU A 157 1.37 5.17 6.90
N PRO A 158 1.34 4.42 5.78
CA PRO A 158 0.36 3.35 5.61
C PRO A 158 0.56 2.17 6.55
N LEU A 159 1.71 2.08 7.20
CA LEU A 159 2.04 1.08 8.23
C LEU A 159 1.67 1.55 9.64
N GLY A 160 0.87 2.60 9.79
CA GLY A 160 0.47 3.11 11.11
C GLY A 160 1.53 3.98 11.80
N VAL A 161 2.71 4.15 11.20
CA VAL A 161 3.77 5.00 11.77
C VAL A 161 3.51 6.46 11.42
N ALA A 162 3.20 7.27 12.43
CA ALA A 162 2.98 8.71 12.25
C ALA A 162 4.27 9.43 11.78
N LEU A 163 4.12 10.48 10.98
CA LEU A 163 5.23 11.33 10.59
C LEU A 163 5.84 12.00 11.84
N PRO A 164 7.14 11.76 12.17
CA PRO A 164 7.76 12.34 13.35
C PRO A 164 7.66 13.88 13.32
N GLY A 165 7.36 14.47 14.48
CA GLY A 165 7.21 15.92 14.60
C GLY A 165 8.46 16.67 14.12
N GLY A 166 8.26 17.67 13.26
CA GLY A 166 9.36 18.47 12.72
C GLY A 166 10.08 17.84 11.53
N SER A 167 9.63 16.69 11.03
CA SER A 167 10.10 16.11 9.77
C SER A 167 9.85 17.09 8.61
N ARG A 168 10.87 17.29 7.77
CA ARG A 168 10.82 18.20 6.63
C ARG A 168 11.25 17.46 5.36
N PRO A 169 10.43 16.51 4.86
CA PRO A 169 10.73 15.85 3.60
C PRO A 169 10.84 16.87 2.47
N THR A 170 11.68 16.57 1.49
CA THR A 170 11.96 17.43 0.34
C THR A 170 10.68 17.67 -0.46
N CYS A 171 10.32 18.94 -0.66
CA CYS A 171 9.13 19.36 -1.38
C CYS A 171 9.28 19.19 -2.90
N ASN A 172 9.28 17.95 -3.38
CA ASN A 172 9.45 17.59 -4.78
C ASN A 172 8.21 16.85 -5.35
N SER A 173 8.24 16.54 -6.64
CA SER A 173 7.15 15.83 -7.30
C SER A 173 6.92 14.43 -6.71
N CYS A 174 7.98 13.73 -6.28
CA CYS A 174 7.86 12.42 -5.65
C CYS A 174 7.06 12.49 -4.34
N LEU A 175 7.38 13.42 -3.44
CA LEU A 175 6.61 13.60 -2.20
C LEU A 175 5.13 13.86 -2.50
N LYS A 176 4.85 14.75 -3.47
CA LYS A 176 3.48 15.05 -3.87
C LYS A 176 2.74 13.83 -4.42
N MET A 177 3.38 13.05 -5.31
CA MET A 177 2.79 11.84 -5.87
C MET A 177 2.54 10.78 -4.79
N THR A 178 3.51 10.54 -3.92
CA THR A 178 3.41 9.58 -2.81
C THR A 178 2.24 9.92 -1.89
N MET A 179 2.18 11.17 -1.41
CA MET A 179 1.10 11.59 -0.53
C MET A 179 -0.27 11.59 -1.23
N ASN A 180 -0.35 11.88 -2.53
CA ASN A 180 -1.61 11.77 -3.27
C ASN A 180 -2.04 10.30 -3.49
N ALA A 181 -1.10 9.38 -3.72
CA ALA A 181 -1.40 7.96 -3.83
C ALA A 181 -1.95 7.43 -2.50
N LEU A 182 -1.29 7.75 -1.38
CA LEU A 182 -1.72 7.36 -0.04
C LEU A 182 -3.07 7.96 0.34
N TRP A 183 -3.36 9.20 -0.07
CA TRP A 183 -4.65 9.85 0.16
C TRP A 183 -5.83 9.01 -0.34
N GLY A 184 -5.70 8.33 -1.49
CA GLY A 184 -6.76 7.48 -2.04
C GLY A 184 -7.22 6.36 -1.10
N TYR A 185 -6.33 5.91 -0.21
CA TYR A 185 -6.60 4.84 0.75
C TYR A 185 -7.19 5.33 2.08
N THR A 186 -7.14 6.64 2.35
CA THR A 186 -7.61 7.23 3.62
C THR A 186 -9.12 7.21 3.80
N SER A 187 -9.88 6.95 2.73
CA SER A 187 -11.33 6.81 2.80
C SER A 187 -11.78 5.53 3.50
N ASN A 188 -10.91 4.51 3.55
CA ASN A 188 -11.14 3.28 4.29
C ASN A 188 -10.57 3.40 5.71
N SER A 189 -11.44 3.48 6.71
CA SER A 189 -11.05 3.60 8.12
C SER A 189 -10.36 2.35 8.68
N THR A 190 -10.44 1.20 8.00
CA THR A 190 -9.72 -0.02 8.42
C THR A 190 -8.25 0.01 8.01
N GLN A 191 -7.84 0.94 7.14
CA GLN A 191 -6.45 1.10 6.72
C GLN A 191 -5.71 2.01 7.71
N PRO A 192 -4.51 1.64 8.21
CA PRO A 192 -3.76 2.46 9.17
C PRO A 192 -3.49 3.89 8.67
N ILE A 193 -3.32 4.07 7.35
CA ILE A 193 -3.14 5.39 6.72
C ILE A 193 -4.26 6.39 7.05
N SER A 194 -5.48 5.92 7.32
CA SER A 194 -6.61 6.78 7.69
C SER A 194 -6.37 7.54 9.01
N GLN A 195 -5.50 7.02 9.88
CA GLN A 195 -5.17 7.64 11.17
C GLN A 195 -3.91 8.51 11.08
N THR A 196 -2.97 8.18 10.18
CA THR A 196 -1.67 8.86 10.10
C THR A 196 -1.62 9.98 9.06
N TYR A 197 -2.50 9.96 8.06
CA TYR A 197 -2.39 10.83 6.89
C TYR A 197 -2.61 12.32 7.20
N SER A 198 -3.72 12.69 7.85
CA SER A 198 -4.11 14.11 7.98
C SER A 198 -3.07 14.93 8.75
N ASP A 199 -2.52 14.38 9.83
CA ASP A 199 -1.47 15.04 10.62
C ASP A 199 -0.16 15.16 9.83
N ALA A 200 0.23 14.11 9.10
CA ALA A 200 1.38 14.15 8.21
C ALA A 200 1.19 15.18 7.09
N ALA A 201 -0.01 15.24 6.51
CA ALA A 201 -0.34 16.15 5.42
C ALA A 201 -0.33 17.61 5.88
N SER A 202 -0.80 17.88 7.09
CA SER A 202 -0.69 19.20 7.74
C SER A 202 0.77 19.65 7.85
N GLN A 203 1.64 18.79 8.38
CA GLN A 203 3.08 19.10 8.51
C GLN A 203 3.74 19.33 7.14
N VAL A 204 3.45 18.47 6.15
CA VAL A 204 3.96 18.62 4.78
C VAL A 204 3.48 19.94 4.15
N ASN A 205 2.22 20.31 4.29
CA ASN A 205 1.69 21.56 3.76
C ASN A 205 2.27 22.81 4.46
N ILE A 206 2.58 22.73 5.76
CA ILE A 206 3.30 23.81 6.46
C ILE A 206 4.69 24.01 5.87
N ASN A 207 5.40 22.92 5.54
CA ASN A 207 6.76 22.97 4.99
C ASN A 207 6.79 23.34 3.50
N CYS A 208 5.91 22.75 2.70
CA CYS A 208 5.95 22.80 1.23
C CYS A 208 5.01 23.84 0.61
N GLY A 209 4.26 24.55 1.45
CA GLY A 209 3.29 25.55 1.03
C GLY A 209 1.86 25.05 1.14
N PRO A 210 0.90 25.96 1.39
CA PRO A 210 -0.50 25.61 1.53
C PRO A 210 -0.97 24.94 0.24
N THR A 211 -1.77 23.88 0.36
CA THR A 211 -2.34 23.12 -0.77
C THR A 211 -1.33 22.31 -1.60
N PHE A 212 -0.10 22.09 -1.12
CA PHE A 212 0.86 21.20 -1.78
C PHE A 212 0.24 19.80 -2.02
N ILE A 213 -0.47 19.29 -1.01
CA ILE A 213 -1.26 18.04 -1.02
C ILE A 213 -2.61 18.25 -0.29
N ASN A 214 -3.52 17.29 -0.42
CA ASN A 214 -4.78 17.31 0.34
C ASN A 214 -4.48 17.22 1.85
N GLY A 215 -5.00 18.14 2.65
CA GLY A 215 -4.76 18.18 4.10
C GLY A 215 -5.70 17.31 4.93
N THR A 216 -6.67 16.65 4.30
CA THR A 216 -7.73 15.89 4.98
C THR A 216 -7.88 14.51 4.35
N ASN A 217 -8.42 13.55 5.09
CA ASN A 217 -8.74 12.24 4.55
C ASN A 217 -9.78 12.34 3.40
N ALA A 218 -9.67 11.44 2.44
CA ALA A 218 -10.64 11.25 1.39
C ALA A 218 -12.00 10.85 1.99
N VAL A 219 -13.07 11.42 1.46
CA VAL A 219 -14.43 11.05 1.87
C VAL A 219 -14.83 9.80 1.10
N SER A 220 -15.28 8.76 1.80
CA SER A 220 -15.92 7.60 1.20
C SER A 220 -17.14 8.06 0.39
N ARG A 221 -17.03 8.04 -0.94
CA ARG A 221 -18.18 8.25 -1.81
C ARG A 221 -18.98 6.96 -1.84
N SER A 222 -19.88 6.77 -0.88
CA SER A 222 -20.95 5.78 -1.03
C SER A 222 -21.67 6.10 -2.34
N GLY A 223 -21.65 5.15 -3.27
CA GLY A 223 -22.15 5.36 -4.62
C GLY A 223 -23.52 6.00 -4.59
N ALA A 224 -23.65 7.17 -5.21
CA ALA A 224 -24.94 7.57 -5.74
C ALA A 224 -25.30 6.47 -6.74
N SER A 225 -26.20 5.58 -6.34
CA SER A 225 -26.93 4.76 -7.28
C SER A 225 -27.57 5.75 -8.23
N VAL A 226 -27.05 5.82 -9.46
CA VAL A 226 -27.78 6.46 -10.53
C VAL A 226 -29.01 5.59 -10.68
N ALA A 227 -30.12 6.02 -10.08
CA ALA A 227 -31.42 5.52 -10.41
C ALA A 227 -31.65 5.90 -11.87
N SER A 228 -31.20 5.05 -12.80
CA SER A 228 -31.66 5.05 -14.17
C SER A 228 -33.13 4.67 -14.12
N GLY A 229 -33.97 5.70 -13.93
CA GLY A 229 -35.41 5.57 -14.09
C GLY A 229 -35.72 4.98 -15.47
N PRO A 230 -36.79 4.18 -15.60
CA PRO A 230 -37.16 3.60 -16.86
C PRO A 230 -37.59 4.72 -17.80
N SER A 231 -36.74 5.06 -18.76
CA SER A 231 -37.10 5.93 -19.87
C SER A 231 -37.97 5.11 -20.80
N GLY A 232 -39.29 5.17 -20.55
CA GLY A 232 -40.31 4.50 -21.32
C GLY A 232 -40.20 4.85 -22.81
N LEU A 233 -40.40 3.82 -23.63
CA LEU A 233 -40.49 3.90 -25.08
C LEU A 233 -41.56 4.92 -25.51
N SER A 234 -41.13 6.06 -26.03
CA SER A 234 -41.99 6.93 -26.85
C SER A 234 -42.26 6.24 -28.18
N THR A 235 -43.38 5.52 -28.23
CA THR A 235 -44.00 5.05 -29.48
C THR A 235 -44.71 6.24 -30.12
N ALA A 236 -44.19 6.71 -31.26
CA ALA A 236 -44.88 7.70 -32.08
C ALA A 236 -46.04 7.02 -32.82
N VAL A 237 -47.26 7.15 -32.29
CA VAL A 237 -48.50 6.77 -32.97
C VAL A 237 -48.96 7.96 -33.83
N ALA A 238 -48.80 7.86 -35.15
CA ALA A 238 -49.42 8.78 -36.09
C ALA A 238 -50.89 8.38 -36.29
N LEU A 239 -51.83 9.16 -35.71
CA LEU A 239 -53.26 9.01 -35.97
C LEU A 239 -53.64 9.72 -37.27
N LEU A 240 -54.17 8.94 -38.21
CA LEU A 240 -54.86 9.40 -39.42
C LEU A 240 -56.17 10.12 -39.05
N ALA A 241 -56.32 11.38 -39.46
CA ALA A 241 -57.60 12.08 -39.44
C ALA A 241 -58.41 11.72 -40.70
N ILE A 242 -59.48 10.95 -40.51
CA ILE A 242 -60.55 10.74 -41.48
C ILE A 242 -61.49 11.95 -41.39
N LEU A 243 -61.56 12.77 -42.45
CA LEU A 243 -62.64 13.73 -42.63
C LEU A 243 -63.67 13.10 -43.59
N ALA A 244 -64.84 12.75 -43.05
CA ALA A 244 -66.00 12.35 -43.85
C ALA A 244 -67.15 13.33 -43.58
N VAL A 245 -67.44 14.12 -44.63
CA VAL A 245 -68.76 14.50 -45.16
C VAL A 245 -69.67 15.36 -44.27
N LEU A 246 -70.18 16.45 -44.83
CA LEU A 246 -71.62 16.74 -44.84
C LEU A 246 -72.00 17.63 -46.05
N PHE A 247 -73.00 17.14 -46.77
CA PHE A 247 -73.76 17.81 -47.82
C PHE A 247 -74.59 18.98 -47.26
N THR A 248 -74.58 20.12 -47.96
CA THR A 248 -75.76 20.84 -48.49
C THR A 248 -75.30 21.79 -49.57
#